data_AF-A0A7X8MFN8-F1
#
_entry.id   AF-A0A7X8MFN8-F1
#
_cell.length_a   1.000
_cell.length_b   1.000
_cell.length_c   1.000
_cell.angle_alpha   90.00
_cell.angle_beta   90.00
_cell.angle_gamma   90.00
#
_symmetry.space_group_name_H-M   'P 1'
#
loop_
_entity.id
_entity.type
_entity.pdbx_description
1 polymer ?
#
loop_
_entity_poly.entity_id
_entity_poly.type
_entity_poly.pdbx_seq_one_letter_code
_entity_poly.pdbx_strand_id
1 'polypeptide(L)'
;MGNSKFLGFSKKNKVDLNGECYYIYRFHLLSENAKLLIKLLNTDGKIPDGEYLLVSKKFDESILLEIDSSSKTIIVISPSYQNYGKSQKEIDMDLLFEKFVLEKVLGI
;
A
#
# COMPACT_ATOMS: atom_id res chain seq x y z
N MET A 1 -13.00 21.50 -12.64
CA MET A 1 -12.52 20.10 -12.76
C MET A 1 -11.55 19.85 -11.62
N GLY A 2 -11.87 18.91 -10.75
CA GLY A 2 -11.09 18.60 -9.54
C GLY A 2 -11.82 17.60 -8.65
N ASN A 3 -12.42 16.56 -9.25
CA ASN A 3 -13.04 15.47 -8.51
C ASN A 3 -11.98 14.39 -8.26
N SER A 4 -11.01 14.64 -7.37
CA SER A 4 -10.33 13.55 -6.68
C SER A 4 -11.22 13.17 -5.48
N LYS A 5 -12.24 12.34 -5.73
CA LYS A 5 -13.02 11.72 -4.66
C LYS A 5 -12.05 10.89 -3.81
N PHE A 6 -11.68 11.42 -2.66
CA PHE A 6 -10.79 10.77 -1.71
C PHE A 6 -11.43 9.49 -1.15
N LEU A 7 -10.55 8.54 -0.85
CA LEU A 7 -10.79 7.12 -0.59
C LEU A 7 -11.51 6.86 0.74
N GLY A 8 -12.40 5.88 0.76
CA GLY A 8 -13.06 5.40 1.97
C GLY A 8 -12.07 4.64 2.87
N PHE A 9 -11.36 5.37 3.74
CA PHE A 9 -10.56 4.81 4.82
C PHE A 9 -11.48 4.33 5.95
N SER A 10 -11.23 3.15 6.52
CA SER A 10 -12.00 2.68 7.70
C SER A 10 -11.29 2.93 9.03
N LYS A 11 -9.95 2.85 9.05
CA LYS A 11 -9.13 3.20 10.23
C LYS A 11 -7.65 3.32 9.86
N LYS A 12 -6.99 4.39 10.32
CA LYS A 12 -5.53 4.57 10.29
C LYS A 12 -5.01 4.34 11.71
N ASN A 13 -4.13 3.36 11.88
CA ASN A 13 -3.44 3.13 13.15
C ASN A 13 -1.94 3.31 12.98
N LYS A 14 -1.31 4.04 13.90
CA LYS A 14 0.15 4.10 14.02
C LYS A 14 0.57 3.14 15.12
N VAL A 15 1.56 2.30 14.85
CA VAL A 15 2.08 1.32 15.80
C VAL A 15 3.60 1.46 15.85
N ASP A 16 4.14 1.70 17.05
CA ASP A 16 5.58 1.73 17.28
C ASP A 16 6.03 0.36 17.83
N LEU A 17 6.92 -0.33 17.12
CA LEU A 17 7.43 -1.66 17.47
C LEU A 17 8.95 -1.69 17.30
N ASN A 18 9.68 -2.07 18.34
CA ASN A 18 11.16 -2.21 18.32
C ASN A 18 11.91 -0.96 17.82
N GLY A 19 11.39 0.24 18.10
CA GLY A 19 11.99 1.50 17.63
C GLY A 19 11.63 1.89 16.21
N GLU A 20 10.86 1.07 15.48
CA GLU A 20 10.33 1.35 14.14
C GLU A 20 8.86 1.80 14.22
N CYS A 21 8.45 2.69 13.31
CA CYS A 21 7.08 3.20 13.25
C CYS A 21 6.36 2.61 12.02
N TYR A 22 5.23 1.95 12.25
CA TYR A 22 4.41 1.35 11.21
C TYR A 22 3.08 2.08 11.09
N TYR A 23 2.67 2.37 9.85
CA TYR A 23 1.33 2.84 9.55
C TYR A 23 0.50 1.69 8.97
N ILE A 24 -0.62 1.42 9.61
CA ILE A 24 -1.58 0.39 9.20
C ILE A 24 -2.80 1.10 8.60
N TYR A 25 -3.03 0.84 7.32
CA TYR A 25 -4.16 1.37 6.55
C TYR A 25 -5.12 0.24 6.23
N ARG A 26 -6.41 0.42 6.55
CA ARG A 26 -7.48 -0.51 6.16
C ARG A 26 -8.43 0.15 5.17
N PHE A 27 -8.58 -0.49 4.02
CA PHE A 27 -9.39 -0.01 2.91
C PHE A 27 -10.59 -0.94 2.69
N HIS A 28 -11.80 -0.39 2.70
CA HIS A 28 -13.00 -1.07 2.20
C HIS A 28 -13.29 -0.74 0.73
N LEU A 29 -12.69 0.36 0.23
CA LEU A 29 -12.75 0.75 -1.16
C LEU A 29 -11.32 0.99 -1.67
N LEU A 30 -10.97 0.32 -2.76
CA LEU A 30 -9.65 0.41 -3.37
C LEU A 30 -9.56 1.59 -4.34
N SER A 31 -8.41 2.24 -4.38
CA SER A 31 -8.07 3.17 -5.46
C SER A 31 -7.89 2.43 -6.79
N GLU A 32 -7.92 3.16 -7.91
CA GLU A 32 -7.67 2.56 -9.22
C GLU A 32 -6.25 1.98 -9.33
N ASN A 33 -5.25 2.66 -8.74
CA ASN A 33 -3.88 2.15 -8.70
C ASN A 33 -3.77 0.87 -7.85
N ALA A 34 -4.43 0.80 -6.71
CA ALA A 34 -4.47 -0.42 -5.89
C ALA A 34 -5.10 -1.59 -6.66
N LYS A 35 -6.25 -1.35 -7.33
CA LYS A 35 -6.91 -2.38 -8.17
C LYS A 35 -5.99 -2.84 -9.31
N LEU A 36 -5.29 -1.91 -9.95
CA LEU A 36 -4.38 -2.22 -11.04
C LEU A 36 -3.17 -3.02 -10.55
N LEU A 37 -2.57 -2.62 -9.44
CA LEU A 37 -1.46 -3.35 -8.82
C LEU A 37 -1.87 -4.80 -8.51
N ILE A 38 -3.04 -4.99 -7.89
CA ILE A 38 -3.59 -6.31 -7.58
C ILE A 38 -3.77 -7.16 -8.85
N LYS A 39 -4.30 -6.57 -9.94
CA LYS A 39 -4.40 -7.25 -11.24
C LYS A 39 -3.04 -7.64 -11.79
N LEU A 40 -2.03 -6.78 -11.66
CA LEU A 40 -0.66 -7.05 -12.11
C LEU A 40 0.05 -8.11 -11.27
N LEU A 41 -0.33 -8.27 -9.99
CA LEU A 41 0.12 -9.39 -9.15
C LEU A 41 -0.58 -10.71 -9.52
N ASN A 42 -1.69 -10.65 -10.27
CA ASN A 42 -2.50 -11.79 -10.68
C ASN A 42 -2.07 -12.43 -12.02
N THR A 43 -0.78 -12.67 -12.24
CA THR A 43 -0.33 -13.13 -13.56
C THR A 43 -0.81 -14.55 -13.91
N ASP A 44 -1.14 -15.38 -12.92
CA ASP A 44 -1.56 -16.79 -13.12
C ASP A 44 -3.04 -17.07 -12.85
N GLY A 45 -3.89 -16.03 -12.78
CA GLY A 45 -5.35 -16.18 -12.63
C GLY A 45 -5.85 -16.46 -11.21
N LYS A 46 -5.00 -16.34 -10.18
CA LYS A 46 -5.42 -16.17 -8.78
C LYS A 46 -4.73 -14.95 -8.15
N ILE A 47 -5.52 -13.97 -7.68
CA ILE A 47 -5.15 -13.14 -6.52
C ILE A 47 -5.78 -13.85 -5.34
N PRO A 48 -5.05 -14.72 -4.62
CA PRO A 48 -5.60 -15.31 -3.43
C PRO A 48 -5.66 -14.28 -2.30
N ASP A 49 -6.55 -14.55 -1.36
CA ASP A 49 -6.42 -14.05 0.01
C ASP A 49 -5.03 -14.38 0.53
N GLY A 50 -4.42 -13.46 1.28
CA GLY A 50 -3.10 -13.68 1.85
C GLY A 50 -2.26 -12.43 1.97
N GLU A 51 -1.02 -12.64 2.42
CA GLU A 51 -0.03 -11.61 2.70
C GLU A 51 1.02 -11.54 1.60
N TYR A 52 1.35 -10.32 1.18
CA TYR A 52 2.28 -10.03 0.10
C TYR A 52 3.26 -8.95 0.55
N LEU A 53 4.54 -9.26 0.54
CA LEU A 53 5.59 -8.26 0.72
C LEU A 53 5.94 -7.68 -0.66
N LEU A 54 5.59 -6.41 -0.88
CA LEU A 54 5.95 -5.67 -2.08
C LEU A 54 7.18 -4.81 -1.77
N VAL A 55 8.26 -5.03 -2.51
CA VAL A 55 9.49 -4.27 -2.39
C VAL A 55 9.78 -3.60 -3.73
N SER A 56 9.87 -2.29 -3.71
CA SER A 56 10.28 -1.45 -4.82
C SER A 56 11.76 -1.13 -4.68
N LYS A 57 12.59 -1.69 -5.55
CA LYS A 57 14.03 -1.37 -5.54
C LYS A 57 14.29 -0.01 -6.17
N LYS A 58 13.43 0.40 -7.11
CA LYS A 58 13.60 1.64 -7.85
C LYS A 58 13.31 2.87 -7.01
N PHE A 59 12.30 2.78 -6.15
CA PHE A 59 11.85 3.89 -5.31
C PHE A 59 12.29 3.78 -3.85
N ASP A 60 12.99 2.69 -3.49
CA ASP A 60 13.43 2.39 -2.11
C ASP A 60 12.24 2.35 -1.12
N GLU A 61 11.18 1.66 -1.53
CA GLU A 61 9.92 1.56 -0.77
C GLU A 61 9.57 0.09 -0.53
N SER A 62 8.96 -0.21 0.61
CA SER A 62 8.38 -1.53 0.86
C SER A 62 7.05 -1.43 1.59
N ILE A 63 6.12 -2.33 1.26
CA ILE A 63 4.86 -2.49 1.98
C ILE A 63 4.52 -3.95 2.16
N LEU A 64 3.92 -4.26 3.31
CA LEU A 64 3.18 -5.50 3.48
C LEU A 64 1.71 -5.24 3.12
N LEU A 65 1.19 -6.05 2.20
CA LEU A 65 -0.17 -5.99 1.70
C LEU A 65 -0.88 -7.28 2.10
N GLU A 66 -1.96 -7.18 2.87
CA GLU A 66 -2.85 -8.30 3.17
C GLU A 66 -4.18 -8.08 2.44
N ILE A 67 -4.61 -9.11 1.70
CA ILE A 67 -5.88 -9.09 0.97
C ILE A 67 -6.81 -10.11 1.62
N ASP A 68 -7.96 -9.65 2.09
CA ASP A 68 -9.04 -10.50 2.58
C ASP A 68 -10.30 -10.24 1.74
N SER A 69 -10.54 -11.12 0.78
CA SER A 69 -11.68 -11.08 -0.13
C SER A 69 -13.01 -11.34 0.58
N SER A 70 -13.00 -12.07 1.70
CA SER A 70 -14.21 -12.38 2.48
C SER A 70 -14.78 -11.12 3.11
N SER A 71 -13.91 -10.27 3.66
CA SER A 71 -14.28 -8.97 4.24
C SER A 71 -14.17 -7.81 3.23
N LYS A 72 -13.74 -8.09 1.99
CA LYS A 72 -13.43 -7.09 0.95
C LYS A 72 -12.49 -6.00 1.47
N THR A 73 -11.55 -6.38 2.33
CA THR A 73 -10.64 -5.45 2.99
C THR A 73 -9.23 -5.67 2.49
N ILE A 74 -8.53 -4.57 2.27
CA ILE A 74 -7.09 -4.59 2.06
C ILE A 74 -6.43 -3.86 3.20
N ILE A 75 -5.46 -4.52 3.81
CA ILE A 75 -4.64 -3.97 4.88
C ILE A 75 -3.26 -3.71 4.31
N VAL A 76 -2.80 -2.47 4.43
CA VAL A 76 -1.43 -2.11 4.05
C VAL A 76 -0.68 -1.69 5.30
N ILE A 77 0.45 -2.34 5.54
CA ILE A 77 1.41 -1.96 6.56
C ILE A 77 2.62 -1.38 5.85
N SER A 78 2.83 -0.08 6.05
CA SER A 78 3.99 0.62 5.51
C SER A 78 4.92 1.02 6.66
N PRO A 79 6.18 0.57 6.66
CA PRO A 79 7.17 1.09 7.58
C PRO A 79 7.42 2.56 7.22
N SER A 80 7.31 3.44 8.21
CA SER A 80 7.86 4.78 8.08
C SER A 80 9.36 4.66 8.29
N TYR A 81 10.16 4.93 7.26
CA TYR A 81 11.59 5.11 7.44
C TYR A 81 11.82 6.23 8.46
N GLN A 82 12.18 5.85 9.69
CA GLN A 82 12.49 6.80 10.74
C GLN A 82 13.83 7.46 10.43
N ASN A 83 13.80 8.54 9.66
CA ASN A 83 14.83 9.56 9.79
C ASN A 83 14.55 10.32 11.09
N TYR A 84 15.12 9.83 12.19
CA TYR A 84 15.16 10.50 13.49
C TYR A 84 15.50 11.99 13.29
N GLY A 85 14.52 12.87 13.45
CA GLY A 85 14.69 14.32 13.40
C GLY A 85 13.91 15.10 12.33
N LYS A 86 13.25 14.44 11.36
CA LYS A 86 12.34 15.13 10.42
C LYS A 86 10.89 14.76 10.73
N SER A 87 10.00 15.77 10.67
CA SER A 87 8.56 15.60 10.86
C SER A 87 8.07 14.37 10.10
N GLN A 88 7.42 13.45 10.80
CA GLN A 88 6.80 12.27 10.19
C GLN A 88 5.86 12.75 9.08
N LYS A 89 6.27 12.55 7.82
CA LYS A 89 5.42 12.89 6.68
C LYS A 89 4.40 11.79 6.53
N GLU A 90 3.15 12.18 6.42
CA GLU A 90 2.07 11.27 6.08
C GLU A 90 2.38 10.60 4.73
N ILE A 91 2.23 9.28 4.69
CA ILE A 91 2.45 8.48 3.49
C ILE A 91 1.21 8.61 2.60
N ASP A 92 1.41 9.10 1.37
CA ASP A 92 0.39 9.08 0.33
C ASP A 92 0.32 7.67 -0.27
N MET A 93 -0.71 6.94 0.14
CA MET A 93 -0.90 5.54 -0.24
C MET A 93 -1.19 5.35 -1.72
N ASP A 94 -1.88 6.30 -2.37
CA ASP A 94 -2.21 6.16 -3.79
C ASP A 94 -0.98 6.39 -4.67
N LEU A 95 -0.16 7.38 -4.30
CA LEU A 95 1.16 7.58 -4.92
C LEU A 95 2.08 6.37 -4.70
N LEU A 96 2.03 5.75 -3.52
CA LEU A 96 2.78 4.53 -3.24
C LEU A 96 2.34 3.39 -4.16
N PHE A 97 1.04 3.18 -4.32
CA PHE A 97 0.51 2.21 -5.28
C PHE A 97 0.90 2.53 -6.72
N GLU A 98 0.86 3.80 -7.14
CA GLU A 98 1.30 4.24 -8.47
C GLU A 98 2.76 3.85 -8.73
N LYS A 99 3.67 4.12 -7.78
CA LYS A 99 5.09 3.72 -7.89
C LYS A 99 5.25 2.22 -8.11
N PHE A 100 4.55 1.39 -7.33
CA PHE A 100 4.59 -0.07 -7.48
C PHE A 100 4.01 -0.54 -8.82
N VAL A 101 2.91 0.07 -9.29
CA VAL A 101 2.35 -0.22 -10.61
C VAL A 101 3.36 0.11 -11.70
N LEU A 102 3.99 1.28 -11.65
CA LEU A 102 4.97 1.70 -12.64
C LEU A 102 6.16 0.74 -12.69
N GLU A 103 6.69 0.33 -11.54
CA GLU A 103 7.79 -0.64 -11.46
C GLU A 103 7.41 -1.97 -12.12
N LYS A 104 6.20 -2.49 -11.81
CA LYS A 104 5.71 -3.76 -12.38
C LYS A 104 5.45 -3.68 -13.88
N VAL A 105 4.85 -2.60 -14.37
CA VAL A 105 4.54 -2.43 -15.80
C VAL A 105 5.80 -2.24 -16.63
N LEU A 106 6.76 -1.47 -16.13
CA LEU A 106 8.00 -1.17 -16.85
C LEU A 106 9.06 -2.27 -16.67
N GLY A 107 8.89 -3.18 -15.71
CA GLY A 107 9.86 -4.24 -15.39
C GLY A 107 11.20 -3.68 -14.88
N ILE A 108 11.16 -2.52 -14.22
CA ILE A 108 12.33 -1.78 -13.72
C ILE A 108 12.60 -1.99 -12.24
#